data_AF-A0A1A3FHM6-F1
#
_entry.id   AF-A0A1A3FHM6-F1
#
_cell.length_a   1.000
_cell.length_b   1.000
_cell.length_c   1.000
_cell.angle_alpha   90.00
_cell.angle_beta   90.00
_cell.angle_gamma   90.00
#
_symmetry.space_group_name_H-M   'P 1'
#
loop_
_entity.id
_entity.type
_entity.pdbx_description
1 polymer ?
#
loop_
_entity_poly.entity_id
_entity_poly.type
_entity_poly.pdbx_seq_one_letter_code
_entity_poly.pdbx_strand_id
1 'polypeptide(L)' 'MADQPEVRSDKITVPQRMDANHVRALAMQKAQHKVRRGHRVSDLELGDSSPVGGQDVEWSYTYRVV' A
#
# COMPACT_ATOMS: atom_id res chain seq x y z
N MET A 1 -20.42 -1.67 18.24
CA MET A 1 -20.12 -2.29 16.92
C MET A 1 -19.58 -1.15 16.06
N ALA A 2 -18.35 -1.08 15.57
CA ALA A 2 -17.26 -2.04 15.42
C ALA A 2 -15.94 -1.25 15.45
N ASP A 3 -14.98 -1.66 16.27
CA ASP A 3 -13.60 -1.15 16.26
C ASP A 3 -12.66 -2.27 15.82
N GLN A 4 -13.11 -3.07 14.85
CA GLN A 4 -12.23 -4.07 14.26
C GLN A 4 -11.29 -3.33 13.31
N PRO A 5 -9.97 -3.49 13.48
CA PRO A 5 -9.02 -2.90 12.55
C PRO A 5 -9.36 -3.35 11.13
N GLU A 6 -9.70 -2.40 10.26
CA GLU A 6 -10.08 -2.72 8.88
C GLU A 6 -8.80 -3.00 8.11
N VAL A 7 -8.52 -4.29 7.88
CA VAL A 7 -7.43 -4.73 7.01
C VAL A 7 -7.87 -4.49 5.57
N ARG A 8 -7.15 -3.63 4.85
CA ARG A 8 -7.36 -3.33 3.44
C ARG A 8 -6.18 -3.81 2.61
N SER A 9 -6.47 -4.37 1.46
CA SER A 9 -5.48 -4.69 0.44
C SER A 9 -5.69 -3.79 -0.77
N ASP A 10 -4.60 -3.27 -1.31
CA ASP A 10 -4.61 -2.36 -2.45
C ASP A 10 -3.37 -2.61 -3.32
N LYS A 11 -3.29 -1.95 -4.46
CA LYS A 11 -2.25 -2.18 -5.47
C LYS A 11 -1.64 -0.87 -5.89
N ILE A 12 -0.33 -0.87 -6.10
CA ILE A 12 0.39 0.30 -6.57
C ILE A 12 1.31 -0.05 -7.73
N THR A 13 1.10 0.64 -8.85
CA THR A 13 2.01 0.61 -9.98
C THR A 13 3.12 1.61 -9.75
N VAL A 14 4.35 1.14 -9.79
CA VAL A 14 5.58 1.92 -9.61
C VAL A 14 6.61 1.54 -10.66
N PRO A 15 7.56 2.43 -10.98
CA PRO A 15 8.65 2.08 -11.88
C PRO A 15 9.50 0.95 -11.27
N GLN A 16 9.94 -0.01 -12.08
CA GLN A 16 10.81 -1.12 -11.69
C GLN A 16 12.13 -0.66 -11.06
N ARG A 17 12.62 0.52 -11.46
CA ARG A 17 13.81 1.16 -10.88
C ARG A 17 13.62 1.61 -9.41
N MET A 18 12.40 1.55 -8.88
CA MET A 18 12.08 2.00 -7.52
C MET A 18 12.31 0.84 -6.53
N ASP A 19 13.17 1.08 -5.54
CA ASP A 19 13.42 0.11 -4.46
C ASP A 19 12.18 -0.18 -3.62
N ALA A 20 12.08 -1.40 -3.10
CA ALA A 20 10.99 -1.83 -2.23
C ALA A 20 10.75 -0.88 -1.02
N ASN A 21 11.80 -0.27 -0.47
CA ASN A 21 11.66 0.73 0.60
C ASN A 21 10.90 1.98 0.14
N HIS A 22 11.19 2.48 -1.07
CA HIS A 22 10.47 3.60 -1.67
C HIS A 22 9.04 3.21 -2.04
N VAL A 23 8.84 2.01 -2.58
CA VAL A 23 7.50 1.49 -2.88
C VAL A 23 6.66 1.41 -1.61
N ARG A 24 7.23 0.95 -0.49
CA ARG A 24 6.57 0.87 0.81
C ARG A 24 6.17 2.24 1.32
N ALA A 25 7.08 3.21 1.28
CA ALA A 25 6.80 4.58 1.69
C ALA A 25 5.68 5.20 0.84
N LEU A 26 5.71 4.98 -0.48
CA LEU A 26 4.70 5.46 -1.41
C LEU A 26 3.33 4.80 -1.16
N ALA A 27 3.32 3.48 -0.95
CA ALA A 27 2.12 2.73 -0.58
C ALA A 27 1.52 3.25 0.74
N MET A 28 2.36 3.52 1.74
CA MET A 28 1.93 4.09 3.02
C MET A 28 1.33 5.49 2.85
N GLN A 29 1.96 6.35 2.05
CA GLN A 29 1.44 7.69 1.76
C GLN A 29 0.10 7.62 1.03
N LYS A 30 -0.04 6.74 0.02
CA LYS A 30 -1.29 6.55 -0.73
C LYS A 30 -2.40 6.00 0.16
N ALA A 31 -2.08 5.00 0.97
CA ALA A 31 -3.01 4.41 1.93
C ALA A 31 -3.47 5.47 2.95
N GLN A 32 -2.54 6.26 3.49
CA GLN A 32 -2.82 7.33 4.45
C GLN A 32 -3.69 8.44 3.83
N HIS A 33 -3.59 8.66 2.52
CA HIS A 33 -4.46 9.58 1.80
C HIS A 33 -5.86 9.01 1.52
N LYS A 34 -5.98 7.68 1.41
CA LYS A 34 -7.27 6.97 1.20
C LYS A 34 -8.08 6.81 2.48
N VAL A 35 -7.44 6.81 3.66
CA VAL A 35 -8.17 6.69 4.94
C VAL A 35 -8.90 7.99 5.29
N ARG A 36 -10.08 7.84 5.91
CA ARG A 36 -10.91 8.98 6.35
C ARG A 36 -10.21 9.76 7.46
N ARG A 37 -10.54 11.06 7.59
CA ARG A 37 -10.09 11.89 8.72
C ARG A 37 -10.46 11.20 10.05
N GLY A 38 -9.46 10.98 10.90
CA GLY A 38 -9.60 10.27 12.17
C GLY A 38 -8.97 8.87 12.16
N HIS A 39 -8.71 8.30 10.99
CA HIS A 39 -8.09 6.99 10.85
C HIS A 39 -6.62 7.08 10.43
N ARG A 40 -5.81 6.12 10.88
CA ARG A 40 -4.39 5.99 10.56
C ARG A 40 -4.11 4.65 9.91
N VAL A 41 -3.18 4.67 8.96
CA VAL A 41 -2.63 3.45 8.39
C VAL A 41 -1.53 2.94 9.29
N SER A 42 -1.62 1.68 9.68
CA SER A 42 -0.60 0.93 10.43
C SER A 42 -0.39 -0.43 9.77
N ASP A 43 0.70 -1.10 10.13
CA ASP A 43 0.95 -2.49 9.73
C ASP A 43 0.91 -2.68 8.20
N LEU A 44 1.53 -1.75 7.46
CA LEU A 44 1.61 -1.87 6.00
C LEU A 44 2.69 -2.87 5.59
N GLU A 45 2.24 -3.92 4.92
CA GLU A 45 3.06 -4.97 4.35
C GLU A 45 2.97 -4.94 2.82
N LEU A 46 4.13 -4.89 2.17
CA LEU A 46 4.23 -5.12 0.73
C LEU A 46 4.17 -6.64 0.48
N GLY A 47 3.29 -7.04 -0.43
CA GLY A 47 3.21 -8.40 -0.95
C GLY A 47 4.01 -8.56 -2.23
N ASP A 48 3.55 -9.47 -3.09
CA ASP A 48 4.22 -9.81 -4.34
C ASP A 48 4.19 -8.66 -5.37
N SER A 49 5.24 -8.60 -6.19
CA SER A 49 5.41 -7.62 -7.25
C SER A 49 5.33 -8.31 -8.61
N SER A 50 4.36 -7.89 -9.42
CA SER A 50 4.16 -8.41 -10.77
C SER A 50 4.51 -7.36 -11.83
N PRO A 51 5.28 -7.69 -12.88
CA PRO A 51 5.50 -6.79 -13.99
C PRO A 51 4.19 -6.56 -14.75
N VAL A 52 3.79 -5.31 -14.94
CA VAL A 52 2.52 -4.96 -15.63
C VAL A 52 2.72 -4.44 -17.05
N GLY A 53 3.97 -4.22 -17.46
CA GLY A 53 4.34 -3.86 -18.82
C GLY A 53 5.35 -2.71 -18.87
N GLY A 54 6.24 -2.74 -19.86
CA GLY A 54 7.31 -1.75 -19.97
C GLY A 54 8.32 -1.83 -18.83
N GLN A 55 8.59 -0.70 -18.18
CA GLN A 55 9.50 -0.57 -17.03
C GLN A 55 8.72 -0.43 -15.71
N ASP A 56 7.43 -0.81 -15.67
CA ASP A 56 6.57 -0.66 -14.51
C ASP A 56 6.22 -2.01 -13.88
N VAL A 57 6.18 -2.01 -12.55
CA VAL A 57 5.83 -3.15 -11.70
C VAL A 57 4.65 -2.77 -10.81
N GLU A 58 3.67 -3.66 -10.70
CA GLU A 58 2.57 -3.54 -9.76
C GLU A 58 2.93 -4.30 -8.50
N TRP A 59 2.89 -3.60 -7.36
CA TRP A 59 3.04 -4.18 -6.05
C TRP A 59 1.68 -4.28 -5.39
N SER A 60 1.35 -5.47 -4.88
CA SER A 60 0.23 -5.63 -3.97
C SER A 60 0.67 -5.26 -2.56
N TYR A 61 -0.18 -4.59 -1.78
CA TYR A 61 0.14 -4.27 -0.40
C TYR A 61 -1.11 -4.34 0.48
N THR A 62 -0.91 -4.72 1.73
CA THR A 62 -1.98 -4.84 2.72
C THR A 62 -1.66 -3.92 3.88
N TYR A 63 -2.67 -3.30 4.47
CA TYR A 63 -2.51 -2.36 5.55
C TYR A 63 -3.69 -2.39 6.49
N ARG A 64 -3.45 -2.07 7.77
CA ARG A 64 -4.50 -1.93 8.78
C ARG A 64 -4.88 -0.48 8.94
N VAL A 65 -6.17 -0.23 9.02
CA VAL A 65 -6.71 1.07 9.37
C VAL A 65 -7.16 1.03 10.82
N VAL A 66 -6.56 1.90 11.64
CA VAL A 66 -6.83 2.09 13.07
C VAL A 66 -7.33 3.50 13.37
#